data_AF-A0A7S3TST7-F1
#
_entry.id   AF-A0A7S3TST7-F1
#
_cell.length_a   1.000
_cell.length_b   1.000
_cell.length_c   1.000
_cell.angle_alpha   90.00
_cell.angle_beta   90.00
_cell.angle_gamma   90.00
#
_symmetry.space_group_name_H-M   'P 1'
#
loop_
_entity.id
_entity.type
_entity.pdbx_description
1 polymer ?
#
loop_
_entity_poly.entity_id
_entity_poly.type
_entity_poly.pdbx_seq_one_letter_code
_entity_poly.pdbx_strand_id
1 'polypeptide(L)'
;VRRLQSKVRDRRAGYVESFRVLEHAKAVREQHEQGPLVTKTSIMLGCGEEPEEVRQTMRDALNAGVEIFTLGQYLRPSKKHMPVSRLVHPDEFEAFRQEGLSM
;
A
#
# COMPACT_ATOMS: atom_id res chain seq x y z
N VAL A 1 2.66 5.48 -1.41
CA VAL A 1 4.09 5.84 -1.56
C VAL A 1 4.52 6.92 -0.57
N ARG A 2 5.82 6.99 -0.25
CA ARG A 2 6.36 7.86 0.80
C ARG A 2 6.18 9.36 0.52
N ARG A 3 6.46 9.82 -0.70
CA ARG A 3 6.39 11.23 -1.10
C ARG A 3 4.99 11.85 -1.00
N LEU A 4 3.95 11.06 -1.25
CA LEU A 4 2.57 11.55 -1.35
C LEU A 4 1.78 11.51 -0.03
N GLN A 5 2.36 11.01 1.06
CA GLN A 5 1.61 10.83 2.32
C GLN A 5 0.89 12.09 2.78
N SER A 6 1.58 13.23 2.85
CA SER A 6 1.01 14.49 3.34
C SER A 6 -0.03 15.10 2.40
N LYS A 7 -0.03 14.71 1.12
CA LYS A 7 -1.01 15.17 0.13
C LYS A 7 -2.28 14.32 0.15
N VAL A 8 -2.13 13.02 0.39
CA VAL A 8 -3.22 12.04 0.25
C VAL A 8 -3.86 11.69 1.59
N ARG A 9 -3.07 11.65 2.68
CA ARG A 9 -3.51 11.22 4.01
C ARG A 9 -3.39 12.37 5.00
N ASP A 10 -4.18 12.29 6.07
CA ASP A 10 -4.08 13.22 7.19
C ASP A 10 -2.65 13.24 7.74
N ARG A 11 -2.18 14.42 8.18
CA ARG A 11 -0.83 14.63 8.73
C ARG A 11 -0.46 13.71 9.90
N ARG A 12 -1.45 13.14 10.59
CA ARG A 12 -1.27 12.19 11.70
C ARG A 12 -0.98 10.77 11.23
N ALA A 13 -1.17 10.48 9.94
CA ALA A 13 -0.88 9.18 9.35
C ALA A 13 0.50 9.18 8.67
N GLY A 14 1.46 8.49 9.26
CA GLY A 14 2.82 8.36 8.74
C GLY A 14 3.05 7.08 7.93
N TYR A 15 3.95 7.14 6.95
CA TYR A 15 4.31 5.98 6.11
C TYR A 15 4.94 4.86 6.95
N VAL A 16 5.95 5.21 7.75
CA VAL A 16 6.71 4.26 8.58
C VAL A 16 5.82 3.71 9.69
N GLU A 17 5.04 4.57 10.33
CA GLU A 17 4.09 4.21 11.38
C GLU A 17 3.03 3.22 10.87
N SER A 18 2.58 3.38 9.62
CA SER A 18 1.61 2.44 9.03
C SER A 18 2.17 1.02 8.91
N PHE A 19 3.46 0.87 8.57
CA PHE A 19 4.11 -0.44 8.54
C PHE A 19 4.40 -0.99 9.94
N ARG A 20 4.81 -0.14 10.88
CA ARG A 20 5.00 -0.54 12.30
C ARG A 20 3.74 -1.13 12.92
N VAL A 21 2.55 -0.64 12.55
CA VAL A 21 1.28 -1.22 12.99
C VAL A 21 1.13 -2.67 12.50
N LEU A 22 1.51 -2.95 11.25
CA LEU A 22 1.40 -4.28 10.66
C LEU A 22 2.44 -5.24 11.26
N GLU A 23 3.68 -4.78 11.45
CA GLU A 23 4.74 -5.50 12.14
C GLU A 23 4.32 -5.85 13.58
N HIS A 24 3.77 -4.87 14.30
CA HIS A 24 3.30 -5.07 15.67
C HIS A 24 2.14 -6.06 15.75
N ALA A 25 1.18 -5.98 14.83
CA ALA A 25 0.05 -6.90 14.78
C ALA A 25 0.51 -8.36 14.63
N LYS A 26 1.55 -8.61 13.83
CA LYS A 26 2.18 -9.92 13.70
C LYS A 26 2.90 -10.35 14.96
N ALA A 27 3.78 -9.50 15.48
CA ALA A 27 4.57 -9.79 16.67
C ALA A 27 3.70 -10.15 17.88
N VAL A 28 2.56 -9.48 18.05
CA VAL A 28 1.60 -9.80 19.11
C VAL A 28 0.92 -11.15 18.85
N ARG A 29 0.45 -11.44 17.62
CA ARG A 29 -0.25 -12.71 17.34
C ARG A 29 0.67 -13.92 17.50
N GLU A 30 1.94 -13.84 17.13
CA GLU A 30 2.90 -14.93 17.28
C GLU A 30 3.06 -15.40 18.73
N GLN A 31 2.70 -14.56 19.70
CA GLN A 31 2.71 -14.87 21.13
C GLN A 31 1.42 -15.57 21.62
N HIS A 32 0.42 -15.75 20.76
CA HIS A 32 -0.89 -16.32 21.10
C HIS A 32 -1.17 -17.65 20.38
N GLU A 33 -1.83 -18.58 21.06
CA GLU A 33 -2.13 -19.94 20.58
C GLU A 33 -3.18 -20.00 19.43
N GLN A 34 -3.75 -18.86 19.02
CA GLN A 34 -4.83 -18.78 18.03
C GLN A 34 -4.36 -18.86 16.56
N GLY A 35 -3.09 -19.23 16.31
CA GLY A 35 -2.52 -19.38 14.98
C GLY A 35 -2.02 -18.08 14.34
N PRO A 36 -1.37 -18.16 13.17
CA PRO A 36 -0.71 -17.02 12.53
C PRO A 36 -1.70 -15.96 12.04
N LEU A 37 -1.37 -14.67 12.21
CA LEU A 37 -2.15 -13.55 11.69
C LEU A 37 -1.69 -13.20 10.27
N VAL A 38 -2.62 -13.31 9.33
CA VAL A 38 -2.43 -12.78 7.98
C VAL A 38 -2.62 -11.26 8.00
N THR A 39 -1.62 -10.50 7.56
CA THR A 39 -1.75 -9.05 7.40
C THR A 39 -1.95 -8.66 5.93
N LYS A 40 -2.67 -7.55 5.76
CA LYS A 40 -3.03 -7.01 4.45
C LYS A 40 -2.79 -5.51 4.40
N THR A 41 -2.29 -5.04 3.27
CA THR A 41 -2.20 -3.62 2.96
C THR A 41 -2.68 -3.32 1.54
N SER A 42 -2.85 -2.03 1.25
CA SER A 42 -3.34 -1.57 -0.05
C SER A 42 -2.73 -0.22 -0.42
N ILE A 43 -2.64 0.05 -1.72
CA ILE A 43 -2.32 1.37 -2.26
C ILE A 43 -3.32 1.74 -3.35
N MET A 44 -3.71 3.02 -3.35
CA MET A 44 -4.49 3.60 -4.45
C MET A 44 -3.55 4.23 -5.47
N LEU A 45 -3.65 3.79 -6.72
CA LEU A 45 -2.95 4.33 -7.87
C LEU A 45 -3.73 5.49 -8.50
N GLY A 46 -3.05 6.32 -9.29
CA GLY A 46 -3.64 7.52 -9.88
C GLY A 46 -3.65 8.73 -8.95
N CYS A 47 -2.85 8.69 -7.87
CA CYS A 47 -2.63 9.80 -6.94
C CYS A 47 -1.44 10.69 -7.33
N GLY A 48 -0.70 10.33 -8.39
CA GLY A 48 0.50 11.04 -8.86
C GLY A 48 1.80 10.35 -8.43
N GLU A 49 1.72 9.07 -8.08
CA GLU A 49 2.86 8.19 -7.79
C GLU A 49 3.57 7.75 -9.07
N GLU A 50 4.88 7.59 -8.98
CA GLU A 50 5.69 6.99 -10.04
C GLU A 50 5.74 5.46 -9.89
N PRO A 51 5.86 4.69 -10.99
CA PRO A 51 5.92 3.22 -10.91
C PRO A 51 7.00 2.70 -9.96
N GLU A 52 8.16 3.33 -9.91
CA GLU A 52 9.24 2.91 -9.00
C GLU A 52 8.90 3.16 -7.52
N GLU A 53 8.12 4.21 -7.23
CA GLU A 53 7.63 4.44 -5.87
C GLU A 53 6.63 3.37 -5.44
N VAL A 54 5.82 2.85 -6.38
CA VAL A 54 4.92 1.72 -6.15
C VAL A 54 5.72 0.47 -5.82
N ARG A 55 6.72 0.13 -6.63
CA ARG A 55 7.61 -1.02 -6.40
C ARG A 55 8.36 -0.92 -5.07
N GLN A 56 8.83 0.27 -4.72
CA GLN A 56 9.45 0.49 -3.42
C GLN A 56 8.46 0.23 -2.29
N THR A 57 7.20 0.69 -2.40
CA THR A 57 6.17 0.40 -1.39
C THR A 57 5.81 -1.09 -1.32
N MET A 58 5.86 -1.83 -2.43
CA MET A 58 5.70 -3.29 -2.44
C MET A 58 6.83 -3.98 -1.68
N ARG A 59 8.10 -3.61 -1.94
CA ARG A 59 9.26 -4.12 -1.20
C ARG A 59 9.19 -3.78 0.28
N ASP A 60 8.79 -2.55 0.62
CA ASP A 60 8.62 -2.13 2.02
C ASP A 60 7.54 -2.97 2.73
N ALA A 61 6.44 -3.28 2.05
CA ALA A 61 5.39 -4.14 2.60
C ALA A 61 5.86 -5.58 2.82
N LEU A 62 6.60 -6.13 1.85
CA LEU A 62 7.21 -7.45 1.98
C LEU A 62 8.20 -7.51 3.14
N ASN A 63 9.06 -6.49 3.29
CA ASN A 63 10.00 -6.38 4.41
C ASN A 63 9.31 -6.25 5.77
N ALA A 64 8.12 -5.64 5.81
CA ALA A 64 7.25 -5.58 6.99
C ALA A 64 6.47 -6.88 7.25
N GLY A 65 6.71 -7.93 6.44
CA GLY A 65 6.11 -9.25 6.57
C GLY A 65 4.65 -9.32 6.11
N VAL A 66 4.16 -8.37 5.31
CA VAL A 66 2.76 -8.33 4.85
C VAL A 66 2.50 -9.37 3.76
N GLU A 67 1.53 -10.25 3.96
CA GLU A 67 1.22 -11.32 3.00
C GLU A 67 0.31 -10.87 1.85
N ILE A 68 -0.62 -9.96 2.10
CA ILE A 68 -1.59 -9.54 1.07
C ILE A 68 -1.36 -8.07 0.72
N PHE A 69 -0.99 -7.82 -0.53
CA PHE A 69 -0.84 -6.47 -1.08
C PHE A 69 -1.87 -6.25 -2.17
N THR A 70 -2.60 -5.14 -2.11
CA THR A 70 -3.64 -4.82 -3.11
C THR A 70 -3.41 -3.47 -3.77
N LEU A 71 -3.69 -3.41 -5.06
CA LEU A 71 -3.58 -2.22 -5.89
C LEU A 71 -4.97 -1.89 -6.45
N GLY A 72 -5.41 -0.64 -6.28
CA GLY A 72 -6.69 -0.18 -6.81
C GLY A 72 -6.59 1.22 -7.40
N GLN A 73 -7.50 1.55 -8.32
CA GLN A 73 -7.58 2.90 -8.87
C GLN A 73 -8.17 3.88 -7.84
N TYR A 74 -7.54 5.03 -7.65
CA TYR A 74 -8.15 6.16 -6.97
C TYR A 74 -9.29 6.72 -7.82
N LEU A 75 -10.51 6.65 -7.29
CA LEU A 75 -11.67 7.30 -7.86
C LEU A 75 -12.04 8.51 -7.01
N ARG A 76 -11.96 9.70 -7.61
CA ARG A 76 -12.26 10.96 -6.93
C ARG A 76 -13.72 11.00 -6.49
N PRO A 77 -14.04 11.07 -5.17
CA PRO A 77 -15.42 11.04 -4.71
C PRO A 77 -16.24 12.28 -5.11
N SER A 78 -15.60 13.45 -5.14
CA SER A 78 -16.24 14.71 -5.55
C SER A 78 -15.21 15.76 -5.97
N LYS A 79 -15.68 16.86 -6.56
CA LYS A 79 -14.83 18.01 -6.97
C LYS A 79 -14.06 18.68 -5.81
N LYS A 80 -14.39 18.39 -4.55
CA LYS A 80 -13.66 18.91 -3.38
C LYS A 80 -12.43 18.06 -3.00
N HIS A 81 -12.37 16.81 -3.47
CA HIS A 81 -11.26 15.92 -3.20
C HIS A 81 -10.12 16.12 -4.21
N MET A 82 -8.95 15.57 -3.89
CA MET A 82 -7.79 15.57 -4.80
C MET A 82 -8.19 15.12 -6.21
N PRO A 83 -7.75 15.79 -7.28
CA PRO A 83 -8.00 15.33 -8.64
C PRO A 83 -7.32 13.97 -8.88
N VAL A 84 -7.91 13.17 -9.76
CA VAL A 84 -7.24 11.96 -10.27
C VAL A 84 -6.06 12.43 -11.13
N SER A 85 -4.85 11.95 -10.84
CA SER A 85 -3.65 12.29 -11.60
C SER A 85 -3.58 11.54 -12.93
N ARG A 86 -3.95 10.26 -12.92
CA ARG A 86 -4.07 9.42 -14.13
C ARG A 86 -5.04 8.27 -13.90
N LEU A 87 -5.68 7.81 -14.97
CA LEU A 87 -6.38 6.53 -15.00
C LEU A 87 -5.35 5.48 -15.42
N VAL A 88 -5.02 4.58 -14.49
CA VAL A 88 -4.00 3.56 -14.71
C VAL A 88 -4.54 2.51 -15.69
N HIS A 89 -3.73 2.14 -16.68
CA HIS A 89 -4.15 1.13 -17.66
C HIS A 89 -4.20 -0.26 -17.01
N PRO A 90 -5.16 -1.14 -17.36
CA PRO A 90 -5.22 -2.52 -16.83
C PRO A 90 -3.90 -3.29 -16.91
N ASP A 91 -3.14 -3.11 -18.00
CA ASP A 91 -1.84 -3.77 -18.18
C ASP A 91 -0.82 -3.40 -17.12
N GLU A 92 -0.87 -2.17 -16.58
CA GLU A 92 0.03 -1.78 -15.49
C GLU A 92 -0.34 -2.47 -14.18
N PHE A 93 -1.63 -2.71 -13.93
CA PHE A 93 -2.05 -3.52 -12.77
C PHE A 93 -1.55 -4.95 -12.91
N GLU A 94 -1.65 -5.54 -14.10
CA GLU A 94 -1.15 -6.89 -14.34
C GLU A 94 0.38 -6.95 -14.22
N ALA A 95 1.10 -5.96 -14.74
CA ALA A 95 2.56 -5.86 -14.57
C ALA A 95 2.94 -5.84 -13.08
N PHE A 96 2.32 -4.98 -12.28
CA PHE A 96 2.58 -4.95 -10.84
C PHE A 96 2.17 -6.25 -10.13
N ARG A 97 1.09 -6.91 -10.57
CA ARG A 97 0.68 -8.21 -10.02
C ARG A 97 1.75 -9.27 -10.24
N GLN A 98 2.28 -9.36 -11.47
CA GLN A 98 3.34 -10.30 -11.81
C GLN A 98 4.63 -9.99 -11.04
N GLU A 99 5.03 -8.72 -10.98
CA GLU A 99 6.17 -8.29 -10.19
C GLU A 99 5.99 -8.69 -8.72
N GLY A 100 4.84 -8.40 -8.11
CA GLY A 100 4.57 -8.71 -6.70
C GLY A 100 4.53 -10.21 -6.38
N LEU A 101 4.10 -11.05 -7.32
CA LEU A 101 4.13 -12.52 -7.15
C LEU A 101 5.53 -13.12 -7.35
N SER A 102 6.45 -12.36 -7.94
CA SER A 102 7.84 -12.78 -8.19
C SER A 102 8.84 -12.33 -7.12
N MET A 103 8.40 -11.49 -6.16
CA MET A 103 9.19 -11.03 -5.02
C MET A 103 9.17 -12.06 -3.89
#